data_AF-A0AAE3E7R5-F1
#
_entry.id   AF-A0AAE3E7R5-F1
#
_cell.length_a   1.000
_cell.length_b   1.000
_cell.length_c   1.000
_cell.angle_alpha   90.00
_cell.angle_beta   90.00
_cell.angle_gamma   90.00
#
_symmetry.space_group_name_H-M   'P 1'
#
loop_
_entity.id
_entity.type
_entity.pdbx_description
1 polymer ?
#
loop_
_entity_poly.entity_id
_entity_poly.type
_entity_poly.pdbx_seq_one_letter_code
_entity_poly.pdbx_strand_id
1 'polypeptide(L)'
;MSVYCLKNRKIQKVWENDVVDQEMAVVIHLTVDGDMTELHEIPVLSEGEGVLSYAGEFYIEPLEIQIEFLKAVNAKKWLEALVLRHADRVRQVSEELFAMAEIKEVDI
;
A
#
# COMPACT_ATOMS: atom_id res chain seq x y z
N MET A 1 5.92 -4.69 -13.06
CA MET A 1 6.13 -3.78 -11.90
C MET A 1 5.35 -2.47 -12.05
N SER A 2 4.34 -2.25 -11.20
CA SER A 2 3.60 -0.98 -11.15
C SER A 2 3.34 -0.59 -9.69
N VAL A 3 3.89 0.55 -9.28
CA VAL A 3 3.60 1.18 -7.98
C VAL A 3 2.34 2.03 -8.12
N TYR A 4 1.45 1.98 -7.12
CA TYR A 4 0.24 2.81 -7.08
C TYR A 4 0.21 3.62 -5.80
N CYS A 5 -0.27 4.86 -5.87
CA CYS A 5 -0.48 5.69 -4.68
C CYS A 5 -1.88 6.30 -4.65
N LEU A 6 -2.37 6.53 -3.44
CA LEU A 6 -3.47 7.41 -3.10
C LEU A 6 -2.88 8.79 -2.81
N LYS A 7 -3.25 9.78 -3.61
CA LYS A 7 -2.91 11.20 -3.39
C LYS A 7 -4.09 12.06 -3.78
N ASN A 8 -4.42 13.07 -2.99
CA ASN A 8 -5.56 13.97 -3.25
C ASN A 8 -6.86 13.18 -3.51
N ARG A 9 -7.11 12.14 -2.70
CA ARG A 9 -8.27 11.22 -2.81
C ARG A 9 -8.36 10.41 -4.11
N LYS A 10 -7.30 10.33 -4.91
CA LYS A 10 -7.27 9.57 -6.16
C LYS A 10 -6.18 8.52 -6.13
N ILE A 11 -6.51 7.33 -6.61
CA ILE A 11 -5.54 6.26 -6.86
C ILE A 11 -4.96 6.45 -8.25
N GLN A 12 -3.63 6.51 -8.33
CA GLN A 12 -2.90 6.72 -9.58
C GLN A 12 -1.63 5.87 -9.61
N LYS A 13 -1.16 5.55 -10.82
CA LYS A 13 0.12 4.86 -11.01
C LYS A 13 1.26 5.86 -10.78
N VAL A 14 2.25 5.45 -10.01
CA VAL A 14 3.46 6.23 -9.73
C VAL A 14 4.48 5.98 -10.83
N TRP A 15 5.11 7.05 -11.32
CA TRP A 15 6.26 6.99 -12.21
C TRP A 15 7.53 7.10 -11.36
N GLU A 16 8.66 6.53 -11.81
CA GLU A 16 9.89 6.35 -11.00
C GLU A 16 10.40 7.62 -10.29
N ASN A 17 10.04 8.82 -10.76
CA ASN A 17 10.45 10.09 -10.18
C ASN A 17 9.47 10.71 -9.15
N ASP A 18 8.28 10.13 -8.94
CA ASP A 18 7.25 10.75 -8.07
C ASP A 18 7.30 10.28 -6.60
N VAL A 19 8.12 9.28 -6.26
CA VAL A 19 8.17 8.65 -4.91
C VAL A 19 9.00 9.48 -3.92
N VAL A 20 9.75 10.48 -4.39
CA VAL A 20 10.95 10.98 -3.69
C VAL A 20 10.68 12.03 -2.61
N ASP A 21 9.47 12.60 -2.50
CA ASP A 21 9.31 13.89 -1.78
C ASP A 21 8.30 13.89 -0.61
N GLN A 22 7.87 12.72 -0.11
CA GLN A 22 7.03 12.65 1.08
C GLN A 22 7.69 11.78 2.15
N GLU A 23 7.86 12.35 3.36
CA GLU A 23 8.27 11.61 4.56
C GLU A 23 7.24 10.51 4.84
N MET A 24 7.55 9.30 4.37
CA MET A 24 6.75 8.12 4.62
C MET A 24 6.88 7.76 6.11
N ALA A 25 5.76 7.77 6.83
CA ALA A 25 5.76 7.57 8.28
C ALA A 25 5.80 6.09 8.68
N VAL A 26 5.16 5.23 7.87
CA VAL A 26 5.07 3.79 8.11
C VAL A 26 5.42 3.04 6.83
N VAL A 27 6.26 2.01 6.93
CA VAL A 27 6.59 1.09 5.85
C VAL A 27 6.31 -0.34 6.31
N ILE A 28 5.46 -1.06 5.60
CA ILE A 28 5.04 -2.42 5.90
C ILE A 28 5.43 -3.32 4.74
N HIS A 29 6.30 -4.28 5.01
CA HIS A 29 6.61 -5.38 4.09
C HIS A 29 5.64 -6.54 4.34
N LEU A 30 5.18 -7.15 3.24
CA LEU A 30 4.47 -8.42 3.26
C LEU A 30 5.19 -9.45 2.42
N THR A 31 5.42 -10.62 3.02
CA THR A 31 5.89 -11.81 2.31
C THR A 31 4.78 -12.36 1.41
N VAL A 32 5.12 -13.30 0.53
CA VAL A 32 4.15 -13.99 -0.34
C VAL A 32 3.02 -14.66 0.45
N ASP A 33 3.33 -15.14 1.67
CA ASP A 33 2.37 -15.80 2.56
C ASP A 33 1.55 -14.80 3.40
N GLY A 34 1.80 -13.49 3.23
CA GLY A 34 1.11 -12.42 3.94
C GLY A 34 1.66 -12.12 5.33
N ASP A 35 2.81 -12.69 5.70
CA ASP A 35 3.48 -12.31 6.95
C ASP A 35 3.93 -10.86 6.87
N MET A 36 3.60 -10.10 7.92
CA MET A 36 3.72 -8.65 7.91
C MET A 36 4.83 -8.20 8.86
N THR A 37 5.74 -7.36 8.36
CA THR A 37 6.80 -6.73 9.16
C THR A 37 6.86 -5.23 8.88
N GLU A 38 6.91 -4.42 9.92
CA GLU A 38 7.15 -2.98 9.80
C GLU A 38 8.65 -2.71 9.66
N LEU A 39 9.04 -1.88 8.71
CA LEU A 39 10.43 -1.55 8.36
C LEU A 39 10.67 -0.04 8.45
N HIS A 40 11.95 0.33 8.49
CA HIS A 40 12.36 1.74 8.47
C HIS A 40 12.55 2.29 7.04
N GLU A 41 12.66 1.42 6.04
CA GLU A 41 12.87 1.78 4.64
C GLU A 41 12.16 0.79 3.72
N ILE A 42 11.89 1.21 2.48
CA ILE A 42 11.25 0.37 1.47
C ILE A 42 12.22 -0.74 1.04
N PRO A 43 11.88 -2.03 1.22
CA PRO A 43 12.77 -3.13 0.89
C PRO A 43 12.79 -3.40 -0.62
N VAL A 44 13.84 -4.09 -1.08
CA VAL A 44 13.81 -4.72 -2.40
C VAL A 44 12.92 -5.95 -2.33
N LEU A 45 11.82 -5.94 -3.08
CA LEU A 45 10.85 -7.04 -3.10
C LEU A 45 11.33 -8.26 -3.89
N SER A 46 10.98 -9.44 -3.40
CA SER A 46 10.96 -10.70 -4.18
C SER A 46 9.61 -10.89 -4.87
N GLU A 47 9.54 -11.79 -5.86
CA GLU A 47 8.28 -12.06 -6.57
C GLU A 47 7.15 -12.48 -5.61
N GLY A 48 5.97 -11.92 -5.81
CA GLY A 48 4.80 -12.11 -4.96
C GLY A 48 4.82 -11.30 -3.66
N GLU A 49 5.94 -10.72 -3.26
CA GLU A 49 6.01 -9.86 -2.08
C GLU A 49 5.41 -8.48 -2.36
N GLY A 50 5.01 -7.80 -1.30
CA GLY A 50 4.48 -6.45 -1.37
C GLY A 50 5.04 -5.51 -0.32
N VAL A 51 4.86 -4.22 -0.59
CA VAL A 51 5.07 -3.16 0.39
C VAL A 51 3.87 -2.22 0.38
N LEU A 52 3.39 -1.89 1.58
CA LEU A 52 2.45 -0.80 1.84
C LEU A 52 3.20 0.26 2.63
N SER A 53 3.09 1.51 2.23
CA SER A 53 3.62 2.61 3.02
C SER A 53 2.66 3.79 3.00
N TYR A 54 2.54 4.50 4.11
CA TYR A 54 1.57 5.59 4.23
C TYR A 54 2.04 6.67 5.19
N ALA A 55 1.46 7.85 5.00
CA ALA A 55 1.61 9.01 5.86
C ALA A 55 0.23 9.63 6.14
N GLY A 56 0.05 10.15 7.35
CA GLY A 56 -1.23 10.61 7.86
C GLY A 56 -2.06 9.47 8.49
N GLU A 57 -3.31 9.77 8.81
CA GLU A 57 -4.18 8.85 9.54
C GLU A 57 -4.80 7.79 8.62
N PHE A 58 -4.22 6.57 8.60
CA PHE A 58 -4.74 5.45 7.81
C PHE A 58 -5.29 4.33 8.69
N TYR A 59 -6.57 4.45 9.08
CA TYR A 59 -7.23 3.50 9.99
C TYR A 59 -7.62 2.16 9.33
N ILE A 60 -6.73 1.16 9.41
CA ILE A 60 -6.96 -0.22 8.95
C ILE A 60 -6.38 -1.17 10.01
N GLU A 61 -7.06 -2.28 10.31
CA GLU A 61 -6.46 -3.29 11.18
C GLU A 61 -5.30 -4.02 10.48
N PRO A 62 -4.21 -4.36 11.18
CA PRO A 62 -3.12 -5.19 10.64
C PRO A 62 -3.60 -6.43 9.88
N LEU A 63 -4.57 -7.16 10.44
CA LEU A 63 -5.12 -8.37 9.81
C LEU A 63 -5.88 -8.06 8.51
N GLU A 64 -6.54 -6.91 8.40
CA GLU A 64 -7.19 -6.47 7.16
C GLU A 64 -6.15 -6.17 6.08
N ILE A 65 -4.99 -5.61 6.45
CA ILE A 65 -3.87 -5.38 5.51
C ILE A 65 -3.42 -6.71 4.89
N GLN A 66 -3.17 -7.71 5.74
CA GLN A 66 -2.74 -9.06 5.32
C GLN A 66 -3.81 -9.76 4.46
N ILE A 67 -5.07 -9.75 4.89
CA ILE A 67 -6.16 -10.41 4.17
C ILE A 67 -6.38 -9.77 2.78
N GLU A 68 -6.43 -8.44 2.71
CA GLU A 68 -6.63 -7.76 1.43
C GLU A 68 -5.42 -7.90 0.51
N PHE A 69 -4.20 -8.04 1.05
CA PHE A 69 -3.00 -8.36 0.29
C PHE A 69 -3.10 -9.74 -0.37
N LEU A 70 -3.39 -10.78 0.40
CA LEU A 70 -3.49 -12.17 -0.08
C LEU A 70 -4.59 -12.36 -1.15
N LYS A 71 -5.63 -11.51 -1.12
CA LYS A 71 -6.72 -11.52 -2.11
C LYS A 71 -6.41 -10.69 -3.35
N ALA A 72 -5.42 -9.81 -3.30
CA ALA A 72 -5.19 -8.84 -4.34
C ALA A 72 -4.51 -9.48 -5.56
N VAL A 73 -5.05 -9.19 -6.74
CA VAL A 73 -4.45 -9.59 -8.02
C VAL A 73 -3.32 -8.64 -8.46
N ASN A 74 -3.22 -7.46 -7.86
CA ASN A 74 -2.15 -6.48 -8.06
C ASN A 74 -2.21 -5.37 -6.99
N ALA A 75 -1.15 -4.56 -6.94
CA ALA A 75 -1.00 -3.44 -6.00
C ALA A 75 -2.16 -2.43 -6.04
N LYS A 76 -2.73 -2.14 -7.23
CA LYS A 76 -3.87 -1.21 -7.35
C LYS A 76 -5.09 -1.76 -6.63
N LYS A 77 -5.41 -3.04 -6.84
CA LYS A 77 -6.56 -3.69 -6.21
C LYS A 77 -6.40 -3.83 -4.71
N TRP A 78 -5.19 -4.09 -4.26
CA TRP A 78 -4.87 -4.07 -2.85
C TRP A 78 -5.13 -2.67 -2.24
N LEU A 79 -4.57 -1.62 -2.83
CA LEU A 79 -4.75 -0.25 -2.35
C LEU A 79 -6.22 0.20 -2.39
N GLU A 80 -6.96 -0.12 -3.45
CA GLU A 80 -8.41 0.13 -3.54
C GLU A 80 -9.16 -0.49 -2.35
N ALA A 81 -8.87 -1.75 -2.01
CA ALA A 81 -9.52 -2.44 -0.88
C ALA A 81 -9.18 -1.78 0.46
N LEU A 82 -7.91 -1.42 0.69
CA LEU A 82 -7.48 -0.74 1.91
C LEU A 82 -8.16 0.62 2.08
N VAL A 83 -8.25 1.42 1.01
CA VAL A 83 -8.95 2.71 1.05
C VAL A 83 -10.43 2.54 1.36
N LEU A 84 -11.07 1.49 0.87
CA LEU A 84 -12.47 1.17 1.22
C LEU A 84 -12.61 0.81 2.70
N ARG A 85 -11.72 -0.01 3.26
CA ARG A 85 -11.73 -0.35 4.71
C ARG A 85 -11.60 0.90 5.58
N HIS A 86 -10.68 1.79 5.23
CA HIS A 86 -10.53 3.07 5.89
C HIS A 86 -11.81 3.91 5.79
N ALA A 87 -12.34 4.08 4.58
CA ALA A 87 -13.54 4.89 4.33
C ALA A 87 -14.78 4.33 5.04
N ASP A 88 -14.94 3.00 5.14
CA ASP A 88 -16.04 2.38 5.87
C ASP A 88 -16.00 2.72 7.37
N ARG A 89 -14.78 2.82 7.92
CA ARG A 89 -14.53 3.11 9.33
C ARG A 89 -14.70 4.57 9.68
N VAL A 90 -14.05 5.48 8.94
CA VAL A 90 -14.02 6.91 9.27
C VAL A 90 -14.93 7.79 8.40
N ARG A 91 -15.62 7.19 7.42
CA ARG A 91 -16.59 7.85 6.52
C ARG A 91 -16.03 9.00 5.69
N GLN A 92 -14.72 9.09 5.59
CA GLN A 92 -14.00 10.10 4.81
C GLN A 92 -12.64 9.57 4.35
N VAL A 93 -12.05 10.28 3.38
CA VAL A 93 -10.65 10.10 2.98
C VAL A 93 -10.03 11.50 2.98
N SER A 94 -9.05 11.74 3.84
CA SER A 94 -8.37 13.04 3.90
C SER A 94 -7.62 13.32 2.60
N GLU A 95 -7.49 14.60 2.22
CA GLU A 95 -6.61 14.99 1.11
C GLU A 95 -5.13 14.82 1.50
N GLU A 96 -4.83 14.88 2.80
CA GLU A 96 -3.50 14.72 3.37
C GLU A 96 -3.10 13.25 3.53
N LEU A 97 -4.06 12.31 3.44
CA LEU A 97 -3.76 10.89 3.49
C LEU A 97 -3.00 10.50 2.23
N PHE A 98 -1.77 10.03 2.43
CA PHE A 98 -0.97 9.41 1.39
C PHE A 98 -0.78 7.94 1.70
N ALA A 99 -0.97 7.08 0.70
CA ALA A 99 -0.67 5.66 0.80
C ALA A 99 -0.11 5.16 -0.52
N MET A 100 0.91 4.34 -0.49
CA MET A 100 1.57 3.72 -1.63
C MET A 100 1.55 2.22 -1.45
N ALA A 101 1.20 1.49 -2.50
CA ALA A 101 1.28 0.05 -2.54
C ALA A 101 2.08 -0.40 -3.76
N GLU A 102 2.87 -1.44 -3.55
CA GLU A 102 3.55 -2.20 -4.60
C GLU A 102 3.43 -3.69 -4.31
N ILE A 103 3.28 -4.48 -5.37
CA ILE A 103 3.41 -5.93 -5.37
C ILE A 103 4.34 -6.25 -6.53
N LYS A 104 5.41 -6.98 -6.25
CA LYS A 104 6.28 -7.47 -7.31
C LYS A 104 5.59 -8.65 -7.98
N GLU A 105 5.15 -8.44 -9.20
CA GLU A 105 4.48 -9.47 -10.01
C GLU A 105 5.42 -10.67 -10.20
N VAL A 106 4.86 -11.88 -10.15
CA VAL A 106 5.54 -13.11 -10.55
C VAL A 106 5.61 -13.10 -12.07
N ASP A 107 6.80 -13.22 -12.66
CA ASP A 107 6.92 -13.38 -14.11
C ASP A 107 6.31 -14.75 -14.49
N ILE A 108 5.19 -14.74 -15.22
CA ILE A 108 4.52 -15.95 -15.73
C ILE A 108 4.86 -16.17 -17.20
#